data_AF-A0A0A9WJ78-F1
#
_entry.id   AF-A0A0A9WJ78-F1
#
_cell.length_a   1.000
_cell.length_b   1.000
_cell.length_c   1.000
_cell.angle_alpha   90.00
_cell.angle_beta   90.00
_cell.angle_gamma   90.00
#
_symmetry.space_group_name_H-M   'P 1'
#
loop_
_entity.id
_entity.type
_entity.pdbx_description
1 polymer ?
#
loop_
_entity_poly.entity_id
_entity_poly.type
_entity_poly.pdbx_seq_one_letter_code
_entity_poly.pdbx_strand_id
1 'polypeptide(L)'
;KYHLMNGAEKVRICKKFFLKTLCISHGPVDSALRHKNDVRLFGQVDHRGRKPPKNKTKPELVARVKQHIEKFPAVSSHYRRKESKKEYLDATLSITKMYALYQNQCEEEGQPCVSANIYRQIFCE
;
A
#
# COMPACT_ATOMS: atom_id res chain seq x y z
N LYS A 1 18.34 32.43 -6.12
CA LYS A 1 18.39 33.66 -5.27
C LYS A 1 17.20 33.61 -4.33
N TYR A 2 17.35 33.91 -3.04
CA TYR A 2 16.24 33.86 -2.08
C TYR A 2 15.77 35.27 -1.73
N HIS A 3 14.47 35.38 -1.46
CA HIS A 3 13.84 36.62 -1.03
C HIS A 3 13.00 36.31 0.20
N LEU A 4 13.14 37.14 1.24
CA LEU A 4 12.28 37.11 2.42
C LEU A 4 11.36 38.33 2.39
N MET A 5 10.19 38.18 2.98
CA MET A 5 9.28 39.30 3.18
C MET A 5 9.66 40.02 4.47
N ASN A 6 9.88 41.34 4.41
CA ASN A 6 9.91 42.20 5.59
C ASN A 6 8.64 43.06 5.52
N GLY A 7 7.57 42.62 6.18
CA GLY A 7 6.23 43.19 5.98
C GLY A 7 5.73 43.04 4.53
N ALA A 8 5.56 44.16 3.83
CA ALA A 8 5.13 44.19 2.43
C ALA A 8 6.28 44.07 1.42
N GLU A 9 7.53 44.29 1.84
CA GLU A 9 8.67 44.37 0.93
C GLU A 9 9.38 43.03 0.75
N LYS A 10 9.83 42.76 -0.49
CA LYS A 10 10.65 41.59 -0.84
C LYS A 10 12.12 41.95 -0.76
N VAL A 11 12.80 41.50 0.29
CA VAL A 11 14.24 41.72 0.48
C VAL A 11 15.02 40.54 -0.06
N ARG A 12 15.98 40.81 -0.95
CA ARG A 12 16.89 39.79 -1.48
C ARG A 12 17.91 39.40 -0.42
N ILE A 13 18.10 38.10 -0.22
CA ILE A 13 19.04 37.55 0.76
C ILE A 13 20.05 36.58 0.13
N CYS A 14 21.15 36.34 0.85
CA CYS A 14 22.17 35.37 0.47
C CYS A 14 21.67 33.94 0.67
N LYS A 15 21.53 33.17 -0.42
CA LYS A 15 21.10 31.75 -0.38
C LYS A 15 22.01 30.91 0.52
N LYS A 16 23.34 31.05 0.39
CA LYS A 16 24.31 30.23 1.13
C LYS A 16 24.23 30.49 2.64
N PHE A 17 24.14 31.76 3.03
CA PHE A 17 24.03 32.15 4.43
C PHE A 17 22.73 31.61 5.03
N PHE A 18 21.58 31.88 4.40
CA PHE A 18 20.27 31.42 4.88
C PHE A 18 20.18 29.90 5.10
N LEU A 19 20.64 29.11 4.12
CA LEU A 19 20.62 27.65 4.22
C LEU A 19 21.54 27.13 5.33
N LYS A 20 22.74 27.72 5.48
CA LYS A 20 23.69 27.33 6.51
C LYS A 20 23.24 27.73 7.91
N THR A 21 22.74 28.95 8.08
CA THR A 21 22.28 29.47 9.38
C THR A 21 21.10 28.66 9.93
N LEU A 22 20.17 28.25 9.06
CA LEU A 22 19.01 27.45 9.47
C LEU A 22 19.26 25.94 9.42
N CYS A 23 20.43 25.50 8.95
CA CYS A 23 20.76 24.08 8.72
C CYS A 23 19.72 23.34 7.85
N ILE A 24 19.14 24.03 6.86
CA ILE A 24 18.13 23.46 5.96
C ILE A 24 18.77 23.27 4.58
N SER A 25 18.48 22.15 3.92
CA SER A 25 18.86 21.95 2.53
C SER A 25 18.06 22.85 1.59
N HIS A 26 18.54 23.07 0.36
CA HIS A 26 17.84 23.93 -0.59
C HIS A 26 16.49 23.34 -1.04
N GLY A 27 16.32 22.02 -1.03
CA GLY A 27 15.13 21.32 -1.53
C GLY A 27 13.82 21.73 -0.83
N PRO A 28 13.73 21.63 0.51
CA PRO A 28 12.55 22.07 1.26
C PRO A 28 12.22 23.54 1.03
N VAL A 29 13.22 24.42 1.03
CA VAL A 29 13.03 25.87 0.83
C VAL A 29 12.54 26.16 -0.59
N ASP A 30 13.15 25.55 -1.59
CA ASP A 30 12.74 25.70 -2.99
C ASP A 30 11.34 25.12 -3.22
N SER A 31 10.97 24.02 -2.55
CA SER A 31 9.60 23.49 -2.57
C SER A 31 8.59 24.45 -1.94
N ALA A 32 8.92 24.99 -0.76
CA ALA A 32 8.06 25.94 -0.05
C ALA A 32 7.82 27.22 -0.85
N LEU A 33 8.86 27.75 -1.51
CA LEU A 33 8.76 28.95 -2.33
C LEU A 33 7.99 28.72 -3.64
N ARG A 34 8.07 27.51 -4.22
CA ARG A 34 7.35 27.13 -5.45
C ARG A 34 5.87 26.88 -5.22
N HIS A 35 5.51 26.21 -4.12
CA HIS A 35 4.14 25.77 -3.85
C HIS A 35 3.44 26.63 -2.80
N LYS A 36 3.74 27.93 -2.77
CA LYS A 36 3.00 28.88 -1.93
C LYS A 36 1.71 29.31 -2.62
N ASN A 37 0.62 29.40 -1.88
CA ASN A 37 -0.65 29.94 -2.36
C ASN A 37 -0.65 31.48 -2.31
N ASP A 38 -1.74 32.11 -2.76
CA ASP A 38 -1.91 33.57 -2.73
C ASP A 38 -1.80 34.15 -1.31
N VAL A 39 -2.22 33.37 -0.31
CA VAL A 39 -2.09 33.69 1.13
C VAL A 39 -0.68 33.37 1.68
N ARG A 40 0.29 33.04 0.81
CA ARG A 40 1.71 32.76 1.13
C ARG A 40 1.95 31.55 2.03
N LEU A 41 0.94 30.70 2.21
CA LEU A 41 1.06 29.42 2.90
C LEU A 41 1.46 28.32 1.93
N PHE A 42 2.09 27.26 2.44
CA PHE A 42 2.38 26.07 1.63
C PHE A 42 1.07 25.38 1.25
N GLY A 43 0.79 25.34 -0.05
CA GLY A 43 -0.49 24.89 -0.60
C GLY A 43 -0.47 23.51 -1.23
N GLN A 44 0.68 22.83 -1.25
CA GLN A 44 0.74 21.50 -1.81
C GLN A 44 0.18 20.47 -0.82
N VAL A 45 -0.59 19.53 -1.35
CA VAL A 45 -1.11 18.41 -0.60
C VAL A 45 0.03 17.45 -0.22
N ASP A 46 0.02 16.96 1.02
CA ASP A 46 0.98 15.95 1.46
C ASP A 46 0.73 14.62 0.72
N HIS A 47 1.71 14.22 -0.09
CA HIS A 47 1.68 12.99 -0.87
C HIS A 47 2.36 11.80 -0.17
N ARG A 48 2.83 11.95 1.08
CA ARG A 48 3.39 10.85 1.86
C ARG A 48 2.35 9.73 2.03
N GLY A 49 2.78 8.48 1.91
CA GLY A 49 1.91 7.30 2.05
C GLY A 49 0.87 7.07 0.94
N ARG A 50 0.73 7.99 -0.04
CA ARG A 50 -0.31 7.86 -1.08
C ARG A 50 0.04 6.92 -2.23
N LYS A 51 1.33 6.56 -2.36
CA LYS A 51 1.77 5.64 -3.42
C LYS A 51 1.64 4.20 -2.95
N PRO A 52 1.03 3.30 -3.74
CA PRO A 52 1.04 1.88 -3.41
C PRO A 52 2.50 1.39 -3.34
N PRO A 53 2.84 0.56 -2.36
CA PRO A 53 4.20 0.10 -2.21
C PRO A 53 4.55 -0.87 -3.35
N LYS A 54 5.80 -0.85 -3.81
CA LYS A 54 6.26 -1.61 -4.99
C LYS A 54 6.12 -3.12 -4.81
N ASN A 55 6.14 -3.60 -3.57
CA ASN A 55 5.99 -5.00 -3.20
C ASN A 55 4.51 -5.44 -3.07
N LYS A 56 3.54 -4.55 -3.32
CA LYS A 56 2.12 -4.91 -3.28
C LYS A 56 1.81 -5.91 -4.38
N THR A 57 1.24 -7.05 -4.00
CA THR A 57 0.76 -8.06 -4.95
C THR A 57 -0.26 -7.45 -5.90
N LYS A 58 -0.13 -7.77 -7.20
CA LYS A 58 -1.06 -7.28 -8.23
C LYS A 58 -2.50 -7.71 -7.90
N PRO A 59 -3.50 -6.84 -8.12
CA PRO A 59 -4.90 -7.14 -7.79
C PRO A 59 -5.43 -8.36 -8.55
N GLU A 60 -4.96 -8.58 -9.79
CA GLU A 60 -5.30 -9.74 -10.62
C GLU A 60 -4.90 -11.07 -9.95
N LEU A 61 -3.69 -11.12 -9.37
CA LEU A 61 -3.21 -12.32 -8.67
C LEU A 61 -4.01 -12.58 -7.39
N VAL A 62 -4.38 -11.51 -6.68
CA VAL A 62 -5.22 -11.62 -5.48
C VAL A 62 -6.59 -12.17 -5.84
N ALA A 63 -7.22 -11.65 -6.91
CA ALA A 63 -8.52 -12.11 -7.39
C ALA A 63 -8.48 -13.60 -7.79
N ARG A 64 -7.41 -14.03 -8.48
CA ARG A 64 -7.23 -15.43 -8.89
C ARG A 64 -7.07 -16.38 -7.69
N VAL A 65 -6.34 -15.96 -6.65
CA VAL A 65 -6.23 -16.73 -5.40
C VAL A 65 -7.59 -16.84 -4.72
N LYS A 66 -8.36 -15.74 -4.63
CA LYS A 66 -9.72 -15.77 -4.07
C LYS A 66 -10.63 -16.72 -4.84
N GLN A 67 -10.63 -16.62 -6.17
CA GLN A 67 -11.39 -17.53 -7.03
C GLN A 67 -11.00 -19.00 -6.84
N HIS A 68 -9.70 -19.30 -6.65
CA HIS A 68 -9.25 -20.66 -6.35
C HIS A 68 -9.74 -21.15 -4.98
N ILE A 69 -9.68 -20.29 -3.95
CA ILE A 69 -10.18 -20.62 -2.60
C ILE A 69 -11.69 -20.86 -2.61
N GLU A 70 -12.46 -20.07 -3.36
CA GLU A 70 -13.92 -20.20 -3.49
C GLU A 70 -14.38 -21.48 -4.18
N LYS A 71 -13.50 -22.18 -4.93
CA LYS A 71 -13.82 -23.49 -5.52
C LYS A 71 -13.99 -24.60 -4.47
N PHE A 72 -13.45 -24.42 -3.26
CA PHE A 72 -13.52 -25.43 -2.21
C PHE A 72 -14.83 -25.28 -1.41
N PRO A 73 -15.55 -26.38 -1.16
CA PRO A 73 -16.81 -26.32 -0.41
C PRO A 73 -16.53 -25.90 1.03
N ALA A 74 -17.27 -24.88 1.48
CA ALA A 74 -17.26 -24.45 2.87
C ALA A 74 -18.28 -25.29 3.66
N VAL A 75 -17.82 -25.95 4.72
CA VAL A 75 -18.63 -26.83 5.56
C VAL A 75 -19.10 -26.05 6.78
N SER A 76 -20.40 -26.07 7.04
CA SER A 76 -20.94 -25.53 8.29
C SER A 76 -20.59 -26.46 9.46
N SER A 77 -20.03 -25.92 10.55
CA SER A 77 -19.75 -26.75 11.72
C SER A 77 -21.05 -27.28 12.30
N HIS A 78 -21.16 -28.60 12.47
CA HIS A 78 -22.33 -29.26 13.08
C HIS A 78 -22.65 -28.72 14.49
N TYR A 79 -21.66 -28.19 15.20
CA TYR A 79 -21.78 -27.56 16.53
C TYR A 79 -22.06 -26.05 16.52
N ARG A 80 -22.71 -25.54 15.46
CA ARG A 80 -22.97 -24.10 15.30
C ARG A 80 -23.83 -23.56 16.44
N ARG A 81 -23.27 -22.67 17.27
CA ARG A 81 -24.06 -21.77 18.12
C ARG A 81 -24.77 -20.76 17.21
N LYS A 82 -26.03 -20.42 17.54
CA LYS A 82 -27.00 -19.67 16.73
C LYS A 82 -26.51 -18.33 16.13
N GLU A 83 -25.42 -17.76 16.64
CA GLU A 83 -24.91 -16.43 16.28
C GLU A 83 -23.68 -16.42 15.35
N SER A 84 -23.00 -17.55 15.14
CA SER A 84 -21.77 -17.58 14.32
C SER A 84 -22.08 -17.80 12.83
N LYS A 85 -21.49 -17.00 11.93
CA LYS A 85 -21.49 -17.22 10.46
C LYS A 85 -20.20 -17.88 9.94
N LYS A 86 -19.36 -18.42 10.82
CA LYS A 86 -18.09 -19.03 10.42
C LYS A 86 -18.34 -20.35 9.67
N GLU A 87 -17.72 -20.45 8.51
CA GLU A 87 -17.66 -21.68 7.70
C GLU A 87 -16.24 -22.25 7.81
N TYR A 88 -16.11 -23.57 7.70
CA TYR A 88 -14.85 -24.28 7.90
C TYR A 88 -14.48 -25.06 6.65
N LEU A 89 -13.18 -25.30 6.45
CA LEU A 89 -12.73 -26.26 5.46
C LEU A 89 -13.08 -27.68 5.92
N ASP A 90 -13.23 -28.58 4.96
CA ASP A 90 -13.33 -30.02 5.23
C ASP A 90 -12.11 -30.52 6.03
N ALA A 91 -12.31 -31.49 6.93
CA ALA A 91 -11.27 -32.01 7.81
C ALA A 91 -10.07 -32.62 7.06
N THR A 92 -10.26 -33.06 5.81
CA THR A 92 -9.21 -33.62 4.96
C THR A 92 -8.39 -32.57 4.22
N LEU A 93 -8.91 -31.33 4.14
CA LEU A 93 -8.35 -30.24 3.35
C LEU A 93 -7.59 -29.27 4.25
N SER A 94 -6.32 -29.02 3.92
CA SER A 94 -5.48 -28.04 4.62
C SER A 94 -5.06 -26.93 3.67
N ILE A 95 -4.75 -25.75 4.22
CA ILE A 95 -4.27 -24.60 3.44
C ILE A 95 -3.02 -24.98 2.61
N THR A 96 -2.15 -25.83 3.17
CA THR A 96 -0.96 -26.33 2.46
C THR A 96 -1.35 -27.17 1.24
N LYS A 97 -2.35 -28.05 1.36
CA LYS A 97 -2.86 -28.85 0.23
C LYS A 97 -3.53 -27.96 -0.82
N MET A 98 -4.35 -27.00 -0.39
CA MET A 98 -4.98 -26.04 -1.32
C MET A 98 -3.94 -25.23 -2.10
N TYR A 99 -2.85 -24.85 -1.45
CA TYR A 99 -1.74 -24.15 -2.10
C TYR A 99 -0.99 -25.03 -3.10
N ALA A 100 -0.78 -26.32 -2.80
CA ALA A 100 -0.20 -27.26 -3.76
C ALA A 100 -1.09 -27.42 -5.01
N LEU A 101 -2.41 -27.51 -4.82
CA LEU A 101 -3.36 -27.53 -5.94
C LEU A 101 -3.35 -26.22 -6.75
N TYR A 102 -3.18 -25.09 -6.07
CA TYR A 102 -3.03 -23.79 -6.72
C TYR A 102 -1.75 -23.72 -7.58
N GLN A 103 -0.63 -24.25 -7.07
CA GLN A 103 0.62 -24.32 -7.84
C GLN A 103 0.45 -25.15 -9.11
N ASN A 104 -0.16 -26.32 -9.02
CA ASN A 104 -0.44 -27.15 -10.19
C ASN A 104 -1.32 -26.40 -11.21
N GLN A 105 -2.39 -25.73 -10.76
CA GLN A 105 -3.23 -24.92 -11.64
C GLN A 105 -2.47 -23.76 -12.29
N CYS A 106 -1.53 -23.13 -11.57
CA CYS A 106 -0.66 -22.10 -12.14
C CYS A 106 0.25 -22.64 -13.24
N GLU A 107 0.84 -23.82 -13.02
CA GLU A 107 1.73 -24.48 -13.97
C GLU A 107 0.97 -24.90 -15.24
N GLU A 108 -0.23 -25.47 -15.10
CA GLU A 108 -1.09 -25.84 -16.22
C GLU A 108 -1.53 -24.63 -17.06
N GLU A 109 -1.84 -23.50 -16.41
CA GLU A 109 -2.25 -22.27 -17.08
C GLU A 109 -1.05 -21.40 -17.55
N GLY A 110 0.19 -21.81 -17.26
CA GLY A 110 1.40 -21.07 -17.62
C GLY A 110 1.50 -19.68 -16.98
N GLN A 111 0.89 -19.48 -15.81
CA GLN A 111 0.77 -18.17 -15.17
C GLN A 111 1.62 -18.05 -13.89
N PRO A 112 2.06 -16.83 -13.54
CA PRO A 112 2.82 -16.60 -12.32
C PRO A 112 1.99 -16.89 -11.08
N CYS A 113 2.57 -17.67 -10.17
CA CYS A 113 1.94 -18.11 -8.94
C CYS A 113 2.36 -17.22 -7.75
N VAL A 114 1.45 -16.95 -6.81
CA VAL A 114 1.80 -16.21 -5.59
C VAL A 114 2.60 -17.08 -4.60
N SER A 115 3.32 -16.43 -3.68
CA SER A 115 4.01 -17.14 -2.60
C SER A 115 3.02 -17.73 -1.60
N ALA A 116 3.44 -18.80 -0.91
CA ALA A 116 2.64 -19.47 0.12
C ALA A 116 2.17 -18.50 1.22
N ASN A 117 3.00 -17.50 1.56
CA ASN A 117 2.67 -16.52 2.60
C ASN A 117 1.52 -15.59 2.16
N ILE A 118 1.56 -15.11 0.90
CA ILE A 118 0.48 -14.29 0.33
C ILE A 118 -0.80 -15.12 0.24
N TYR A 119 -0.70 -16.38 -0.18
CA TYR A 119 -1.84 -17.28 -0.26
C TYR A 119 -2.52 -17.47 1.11
N ARG A 120 -1.73 -17.74 2.17
CA ARG A 120 -2.24 -17.84 3.54
C ARG A 120 -2.86 -16.53 4.03
N GLN A 121 -2.23 -15.40 3.72
CA GLN A 121 -2.76 -14.09 4.09
C GLN A 121 -4.12 -13.83 3.44
N ILE A 122 -4.28 -14.16 2.15
CA ILE A 122 -5.57 -13.99 1.44
C ILE A 122 -6.63 -14.94 1.98
N PHE A 123 -6.27 -16.14 2.40
CA PHE A 123 -7.22 -17.10 3.00
C PHE A 123 -7.72 -16.66 4.38
N CYS A 124 -6.90 -15.95 5.16
CA CYS A 124 -7.25 -15.48 6.50
C CYS A 124 -7.85 -14.06 6.53
N GLU A 125 -7.83 -13.35 5.41
CA GLU A 125 -8.43 -12.01 5.24
C GLU A 125 -9.96 -12.11 5.21
#